data_AF-A0A482Z3W4-F1
#
_entry.id   AF-A0A482Z3W4-F1
#
_cell.length_a   1.000
_cell.length_b   1.000
_cell.length_c   1.000
_cell.angle_alpha   90.00
_cell.angle_beta   90.00
_cell.angle_gamma   90.00
#
_symmetry.space_group_name_H-M   'P 1'
#
loop_
_entity.id
_entity.type
_entity.pdbx_description
1 polymer ?
#
loop_
_entity_poly.entity_id
_entity_poly.type
_entity_poly.pdbx_seq_one_letter_code
_entity_poly.pdbx_strand_id
1 'polypeptide(L)'
;YEQGAWWQVDLGGQKNIKQIIIYNRTDCCANRLSNYQVSISNKADFSTHIYQQDFHVAPNPKKIIQLDASGKQGRYVRIQLLDKDYLSLAEVQVMGVDPLRFAEVDFSSALNNFDGVNNAPNYANFAAFATLKADGSIMAWGSPYAGGAGAPSGSGYTEIYSTGIAFAALKTDGSITAWGNSDSGGAGAPSGSGYTKIYSTVQAFAILKTDGSITAWGDPDSGGAGAPSGSGYTKIYSTGIAFAALKTDGSITAWGSSDAGGTGAPSGSGYTKIYSTVGAFAAVKANGSITAWGDPGSGGLTPTSD
;
A
#
# COMPACT_ATOMS: atom_id res chain seq x y z
N TYR A 1 2.77 -37.64 31.17
CA TYR A 1 2.34 -36.40 31.86
C TYR A 1 3.45 -35.39 31.72
N GLU A 2 3.22 -34.36 30.93
CA GLU A 2 4.18 -33.27 30.75
C GLU A 2 3.77 -32.10 31.64
N GLN A 3 4.75 -31.46 32.28
CA GLN A 3 4.48 -30.20 32.98
C GLN A 3 4.14 -29.15 31.94
N GLY A 4 2.98 -28.51 32.07
CA GLY A 4 2.58 -27.44 31.18
C GLY A 4 2.37 -27.86 29.73
N ALA A 5 1.71 -29.00 29.52
CA ALA A 5 1.23 -29.41 28.21
C ALA A 5 0.42 -28.29 27.55
N TRP A 6 0.60 -28.08 26.24
CA TRP A 6 0.05 -26.93 25.54
C TRP A 6 -0.52 -27.29 24.16
N TRP A 7 -1.42 -26.44 23.70
CA TRP A 7 -1.89 -26.36 22.33
C TRP A 7 -1.57 -24.97 21.79
N GLN A 8 -1.15 -24.88 20.53
CA GLN A 8 -0.78 -23.62 19.89
C GLN A 8 -1.22 -23.60 18.43
N VAL A 9 -1.61 -22.41 17.96
CA VAL A 9 -1.85 -22.14 16.54
C VAL A 9 -0.95 -21.01 16.04
N ASP A 10 -0.45 -21.14 14.81
CA ASP A 10 0.15 -20.06 14.02
C ASP A 10 -0.90 -19.53 13.06
N LEU A 11 -1.22 -18.24 13.16
CA LEU A 11 -2.22 -17.57 12.31
C LEU A 11 -1.67 -17.18 10.93
N GLY A 12 -0.42 -17.55 10.59
CA GLY A 12 0.25 -17.25 9.33
C GLY A 12 0.84 -15.83 9.23
N GLY A 13 0.50 -14.95 10.18
CA GLY A 13 0.96 -13.56 10.26
C GLY A 13 0.37 -12.86 11.48
N GLN A 14 0.72 -11.59 11.71
CA GLN A 14 0.10 -10.81 12.78
C GLN A 14 -1.35 -10.48 12.42
N LYS A 15 -2.29 -10.90 13.26
CA LYS A 15 -3.74 -10.69 13.09
C LYS A 15 -4.27 -9.86 14.25
N ASN A 16 -5.33 -9.08 14.04
CA ASN A 16 -6.01 -8.41 15.15
C ASN A 16 -7.04 -9.36 15.78
N ILE A 17 -6.67 -9.96 16.90
CA ILE A 17 -7.50 -10.95 17.61
C ILE A 17 -8.48 -10.19 18.51
N LYS A 18 -9.77 -10.50 18.39
CA LYS A 18 -10.85 -9.89 19.18
C LYS A 18 -11.44 -10.85 20.19
N GLN A 19 -11.44 -12.14 19.88
CA GLN A 19 -12.10 -13.13 20.69
C GLN A 19 -11.41 -14.49 20.57
N ILE A 20 -11.27 -15.19 21.70
CA ILE A 20 -10.83 -16.58 21.73
C ILE A 20 -11.94 -17.38 22.41
N ILE A 21 -12.43 -18.42 21.74
CA ILE A 21 -13.40 -19.36 22.29
C ILE A 21 -12.72 -20.70 22.47
N ILE A 22 -12.78 -21.22 23.70
CA ILE A 22 -12.21 -22.50 24.07
C ILE A 22 -13.36 -23.42 24.42
N TYR A 23 -13.59 -24.44 23.60
CA TYR A 23 -14.54 -25.51 23.87
C TYR A 23 -13.82 -26.64 24.59
N ASN A 24 -14.29 -26.94 25.80
CA ASN A 24 -13.82 -28.07 26.56
C ASN A 24 -14.56 -29.34 26.12
N ARG A 25 -13.95 -30.47 26.42
CA ARG A 25 -14.61 -31.77 26.37
C ARG A 25 -15.74 -31.82 27.38
N THR A 26 -16.93 -32.24 26.95
CA THR A 26 -18.11 -32.42 27.81
C THR A 26 -18.37 -33.89 28.16
N ASP A 27 -17.54 -34.79 27.64
CA ASP A 27 -17.54 -36.21 27.93
C ASP A 27 -16.57 -36.52 29.10
N CYS A 28 -15.85 -37.63 29.06
CA CYS A 28 -14.83 -37.89 30.06
C CYS A 28 -13.70 -36.85 29.96
N CYS A 29 -13.10 -36.54 31.12
CA CYS A 29 -11.90 -35.71 31.22
C CYS A 29 -12.08 -34.19 31.14
N ALA A 30 -13.31 -33.67 31.30
CA ALA A 30 -13.58 -32.22 31.35
C ALA A 30 -12.71 -31.46 32.38
N ASN A 31 -12.35 -32.10 33.50
CA ASN A 31 -11.55 -31.49 34.56
C ASN A 31 -10.06 -31.27 34.19
N ARG A 32 -9.58 -31.84 33.08
CA ARG A 32 -8.18 -31.70 32.66
C ARG A 32 -7.81 -30.29 32.19
N LEU A 33 -8.80 -29.48 31.82
CA LEU A 33 -8.62 -28.07 31.47
C LEU A 33 -9.04 -27.16 32.64
N SER A 34 -8.78 -27.56 33.88
CA SER A 34 -9.18 -26.79 35.06
C SER A 34 -8.17 -25.72 35.48
N ASN A 35 -6.91 -25.85 35.10
CA ASN A 35 -5.87 -24.89 35.46
C ASN A 35 -4.94 -24.60 34.27
N TYR A 36 -5.19 -23.50 33.57
CA TYR A 36 -4.54 -23.19 32.30
C TYR A 36 -4.39 -21.68 32.06
N GLN A 37 -3.39 -21.33 31.26
CA GLN A 37 -3.12 -19.99 30.79
C GLN A 37 -3.46 -19.88 29.31
N VAL A 38 -4.01 -18.73 28.92
CA VAL A 38 -4.19 -18.35 27.52
C VAL A 38 -3.30 -17.16 27.21
N SER A 39 -2.50 -17.29 26.17
CA SER A 39 -1.53 -16.28 25.77
C SER A 39 -1.57 -15.95 24.29
N ILE A 40 -1.19 -14.71 23.97
CA ILE A 40 -1.00 -14.21 22.61
C ILE A 40 0.43 -13.68 22.48
N SER A 41 1.14 -14.07 21.42
CA SER A 41 2.51 -13.62 21.15
C SER A 41 2.76 -13.36 19.66
N ASN A 42 3.80 -12.57 19.38
CA ASN A 42 4.39 -12.46 18.05
C ASN A 42 5.54 -13.47 17.83
N LYS A 43 5.97 -14.16 18.88
CA LYS A 43 7.06 -15.15 18.82
C LYS A 43 6.53 -16.54 19.15
N ALA A 44 6.95 -17.54 18.37
CA ALA A 44 6.53 -18.93 18.53
C ALA A 44 6.96 -19.56 19.87
N ASP A 45 8.01 -19.03 20.49
CA ASP A 45 8.53 -19.49 21.78
C ASP A 45 7.78 -18.90 22.99
N PHE A 46 6.92 -17.89 22.78
CA PHE A 46 6.24 -17.14 23.84
C PHE A 46 7.21 -16.52 24.85
N SER A 47 8.42 -16.14 24.43
CA SER A 47 9.35 -15.32 25.23
C SER A 47 8.81 -13.92 25.55
N THR A 48 7.80 -13.47 24.80
CA THR A 48 7.08 -12.21 25.01
C THR A 48 5.59 -12.46 24.93
N HIS A 49 4.82 -11.69 25.69
CA HIS A 49 3.37 -11.82 25.78
C HIS A 49 2.70 -10.49 25.49
N ILE A 50 1.77 -10.50 24.54
CA ILE A 50 0.90 -9.36 24.20
C ILE A 50 -0.37 -9.42 25.06
N TYR A 51 -0.79 -10.63 25.35
CA TYR A 51 -1.88 -10.96 26.25
C TYR A 51 -1.51 -12.23 27.00
N GLN A 52 -1.86 -12.27 28.28
CA GLN A 52 -1.68 -13.44 29.13
C GLN A 52 -2.74 -13.39 30.23
N GLN A 53 -3.48 -14.48 30.40
CA GLN A 53 -4.44 -14.61 31.49
C GLN A 53 -4.54 -16.07 31.94
N ASP A 54 -4.57 -16.25 33.25
CA ASP A 54 -4.73 -17.55 33.90
C ASP A 54 -6.22 -17.83 34.22
N PHE A 55 -6.58 -19.10 34.11
CA PHE A 55 -7.92 -19.61 34.38
C PHE A 55 -7.82 -20.85 35.26
N HIS A 56 -8.56 -20.84 36.36
CA HIS A 56 -8.54 -21.89 37.38
C HIS A 56 -9.88 -22.66 37.47
N VAL A 57 -10.69 -22.61 36.39
CA VAL A 57 -11.95 -23.33 36.30
C VAL A 57 -12.10 -23.93 34.90
N ALA A 58 -12.50 -25.20 34.84
CA ALA A 58 -12.75 -25.89 33.58
C ALA A 58 -13.91 -25.26 32.82
N PRO A 59 -13.76 -24.93 31.52
CA PRO A 59 -14.87 -24.46 30.71
C PRO A 59 -15.97 -25.52 30.60
N ASN A 60 -17.24 -25.11 30.67
CA ASN A 60 -18.38 -26.01 30.49
C ASN A 60 -19.56 -25.30 29.80
N PRO A 61 -19.88 -25.61 28.52
CA PRO A 61 -19.03 -26.34 27.59
C PRO A 61 -17.85 -25.49 27.09
N LYS A 62 -17.91 -24.16 27.25
CA LYS A 62 -16.95 -23.22 26.64
C LYS A 62 -16.57 -22.04 27.52
N LYS A 63 -15.41 -21.46 27.24
CA LYS A 63 -14.94 -20.19 27.79
C LYS A 63 -14.76 -19.22 26.63
N ILE A 64 -15.39 -18.06 26.73
CA ILE A 64 -15.21 -16.96 25.79
C ILE A 64 -14.30 -15.93 26.47
N ILE A 65 -13.22 -15.58 25.79
CA ILE A 65 -12.31 -14.52 26.17
C ILE A 65 -12.55 -13.38 25.20
N GLN A 66 -13.20 -12.32 25.67
CA GLN A 66 -13.35 -11.08 24.92
C GLN A 66 -12.12 -10.22 25.17
N LEU A 67 -11.44 -9.82 24.11
CA LEU A 67 -10.35 -8.84 24.18
C LEU A 67 -10.96 -7.44 24.05
N ASP A 68 -10.24 -6.41 24.50
CA ASP A 68 -10.72 -5.02 24.49
C ASP A 68 -11.14 -4.52 23.10
N ALA A 69 -11.77 -3.33 23.05
CA ALA A 69 -12.27 -2.75 21.80
C ALA A 69 -11.18 -2.59 20.72
N SER A 70 -9.92 -2.40 21.12
CA SER A 70 -8.75 -2.38 20.21
C SER A 70 -8.34 -3.77 19.72
N GLY A 71 -8.63 -4.83 20.45
CA GLY A 71 -8.15 -6.18 20.20
C GLY A 71 -6.68 -6.33 20.59
N LYS A 72 -6.11 -7.51 20.33
CA LYS A 72 -4.68 -7.78 20.52
C LYS A 72 -4.09 -8.20 19.18
N GLN A 73 -3.14 -7.42 18.69
CA GLN A 73 -2.40 -7.77 17.48
C GLN A 73 -1.36 -8.83 17.80
N GLY A 74 -1.52 -10.05 17.29
CA GLY A 74 -0.62 -11.17 17.57
C GLY A 74 -0.63 -12.22 16.46
N ARG A 75 0.40 -13.06 16.41
CA ARG A 75 0.52 -14.15 15.42
C ARG A 75 0.22 -15.53 16.00
N TYR A 76 0.61 -15.76 17.24
CA TYR A 76 0.47 -17.04 17.91
C TYR A 76 -0.51 -16.94 19.07
N VAL A 77 -1.35 -17.96 19.22
CA VAL A 77 -2.21 -18.16 20.40
C VAL A 77 -1.86 -19.50 21.02
N ARG A 78 -1.68 -19.53 22.34
CA ARG A 78 -1.38 -20.75 23.10
C ARG A 78 -2.34 -20.91 24.27
N ILE A 79 -2.76 -22.16 24.49
CA ILE A 79 -3.46 -22.62 25.68
C ILE A 79 -2.53 -23.61 26.37
N GLN A 80 -2.08 -23.30 27.58
CA GLN A 80 -1.06 -24.07 28.27
C GLN A 80 -1.53 -24.41 29.68
N LEU A 81 -1.42 -25.67 30.10
CA LEU A 81 -1.68 -26.03 31.49
C LEU A 81 -0.65 -25.36 32.40
N LEU A 82 -1.08 -24.97 33.61
CA LEU A 82 -0.15 -24.53 34.65
C LEU A 82 0.39 -25.72 35.47
N ASP A 83 -0.37 -26.81 35.49
CA ASP A 83 -0.03 -28.03 36.21
C ASP A 83 0.52 -29.13 35.30
N LYS A 84 0.88 -30.26 35.92
CA LYS A 84 1.28 -31.49 35.25
C LYS A 84 0.07 -32.39 35.02
N ASP A 85 -0.55 -32.28 33.84
CA ASP A 85 -1.62 -33.17 33.39
C ASP A 85 -1.64 -33.27 31.86
N TYR A 86 -2.60 -34.00 31.29
CA TYR A 86 -2.85 -34.04 29.87
C TYR A 86 -3.78 -32.90 29.45
N LEU A 87 -3.33 -32.05 28.53
CA LEU A 87 -4.22 -31.07 27.93
C LEU A 87 -5.33 -31.78 27.13
N SER A 88 -6.59 -31.44 27.41
CA SER A 88 -7.75 -31.96 26.68
C SER A 88 -8.64 -30.79 26.26
N LEU A 89 -8.91 -30.69 24.96
CA LEU A 89 -9.68 -29.63 24.31
C LEU A 89 -10.60 -30.28 23.28
N ALA A 90 -11.78 -29.71 23.04
CA ALA A 90 -12.66 -30.12 21.95
C ALA A 90 -12.42 -29.27 20.70
N GLU A 91 -12.40 -27.94 20.86
CA GLU A 91 -12.23 -27.00 19.77
C GLU A 91 -11.67 -25.66 20.30
N VAL A 92 -10.87 -24.98 19.50
CA VAL A 92 -10.42 -23.60 19.78
C VAL A 92 -10.71 -22.74 18.57
N GLN A 93 -11.47 -21.66 18.77
CA GLN A 93 -11.74 -20.67 17.74
C GLN A 93 -11.03 -19.36 18.10
N VAL A 94 -10.16 -18.89 17.21
CA VAL A 94 -9.48 -17.59 17.33
C VAL A 94 -10.12 -16.66 16.31
N MET A 95 -10.89 -15.70 16.79
CA MET A 95 -11.65 -14.77 15.95
C MET A 95 -11.03 -13.38 15.99
N GLY A 96 -10.97 -12.77 14.82
CA GLY A 96 -10.39 -11.46 14.63
C GLY A 96 -10.82 -10.88 13.31
N VAL A 97 -10.57 -9.60 13.14
CA VAL A 97 -10.58 -8.97 11.82
C VAL A 97 -9.14 -8.89 11.38
N ASP A 98 -8.87 -9.30 10.14
CA ASP A 98 -7.68 -8.76 9.50
C ASP A 98 -7.86 -7.25 9.49
N PRO A 99 -6.92 -6.45 10.02
CA PRO A 99 -6.93 -5.05 9.72
C PRO A 99 -6.78 -4.98 8.19
N LEU A 100 -7.90 -4.77 7.50
CA LEU A 100 -7.90 -4.12 6.20
C LEU A 100 -7.19 -2.79 6.47
N ARG A 101 -5.87 -2.79 6.27
CA ARG A 101 -5.12 -1.57 6.19
C ARG A 101 -5.56 -0.94 4.88
N PHE A 102 -6.60 -0.13 4.96
CA PHE A 102 -6.55 1.10 4.19
C PHE A 102 -5.26 1.77 4.66
N ALA A 103 -4.29 1.93 3.76
CA ALA A 103 -3.29 2.96 4.00
C ALA A 103 -4.07 4.24 4.32
N GLU A 104 -3.64 4.98 5.34
CA GLU A 104 -4.14 6.33 5.60
C GLU A 104 -3.80 7.18 4.37
N VAL A 105 -4.69 7.15 3.40
CA VAL A 105 -4.64 8.00 2.22
C VAL A 105 -5.99 8.69 2.22
N ASP A 106 -6.06 9.81 2.92
CA ASP A 106 -7.20 10.70 2.82
C ASP A 106 -7.33 11.18 1.37
N PHE A 107 -8.56 11.47 0.93
CA PHE A 107 -8.88 11.95 -0.42
C PHE A 107 -8.02 13.17 -0.81
N SER A 108 -7.65 13.98 0.19
CA SER A 108 -6.72 15.12 0.05
C SER A 108 -5.29 14.71 -0.31
N SER A 109 -4.80 13.56 0.17
CA SER A 109 -3.45 13.04 -0.05
C SER A 109 -3.28 12.26 -1.36
N ALA A 110 -4.38 11.76 -1.94
CA ALA A 110 -4.38 11.19 -3.29
C ALA A 110 -4.11 12.28 -4.35
N LEU A 111 -4.66 13.48 -4.15
CA LEU A 111 -4.47 14.63 -5.03
C LEU A 111 -3.29 15.53 -4.64
N ASN A 112 -2.90 15.58 -3.35
CA ASN A 112 -1.92 16.55 -2.82
C ASN A 112 -0.79 15.94 -1.97
N ASN A 113 -0.38 14.69 -2.19
CA ASN A 113 1.03 14.43 -1.92
C ASN A 113 1.79 15.16 -3.03
N PHE A 114 2.68 16.10 -2.66
CA PHE A 114 3.38 17.09 -3.50
C PHE A 114 4.28 16.51 -4.61
N ASP A 115 3.95 15.33 -5.09
CA ASP A 115 4.56 14.49 -6.11
C ASP A 115 3.58 14.23 -7.27
N GLY A 116 2.26 14.48 -7.18
CA GLY A 116 1.31 14.35 -8.31
C GLY A 116 -0.12 13.88 -7.99
N VAL A 117 -1.04 13.98 -8.97
CA VAL A 117 -2.52 13.82 -8.83
C VAL A 117 -2.97 12.43 -8.38
N ASN A 118 -2.11 11.40 -8.46
CA ASN A 118 -2.44 10.01 -8.08
C ASN A 118 -1.24 9.25 -7.44
N ASN A 119 -0.27 9.93 -6.82
CA ASN A 119 1.02 9.32 -6.43
C ASN A 119 1.08 8.76 -4.99
N ALA A 120 -0.05 8.70 -4.30
CA ALA A 120 -0.21 7.83 -3.14
C ALA A 120 -0.57 6.40 -3.60
N PRO A 121 -0.23 5.34 -2.83
CA PRO A 121 -0.71 3.99 -3.12
C PRO A 121 -2.24 3.96 -2.98
N ASN A 122 -2.94 4.35 -4.05
CA ASN A 122 -4.37 4.53 -4.04
C ASN A 122 -5.02 3.24 -4.52
N TYR A 123 -5.85 2.66 -3.66
CA TYR A 123 -6.52 1.37 -3.90
C TYR A 123 -7.79 1.52 -4.75
N ALA A 124 -7.96 2.67 -5.40
CA ALA A 124 -9.11 3.00 -6.24
C ALA A 124 -8.70 3.81 -7.48
N ASN A 125 -9.50 3.66 -8.53
CA ASN A 125 -9.57 4.58 -9.66
C ASN A 125 -11.04 5.05 -9.82
N PHE A 126 -11.40 5.71 -10.93
CA PHE A 126 -12.74 6.28 -11.09
C PHE A 126 -13.88 5.26 -11.05
N ALA A 127 -13.62 3.98 -11.34
CA ALA A 127 -14.67 2.97 -11.46
C ALA A 127 -14.31 1.58 -10.90
N ALA A 128 -13.14 1.42 -10.28
CA ALA A 128 -12.68 0.15 -9.73
C ALA A 128 -11.79 0.33 -8.50
N PHE A 129 -11.71 -0.71 -7.70
CA PHE A 129 -10.81 -0.84 -6.56
C PHE A 129 -9.84 -1.99 -6.77
N ALA A 130 -8.64 -1.86 -6.20
CA ALA A 130 -7.65 -2.91 -6.12
C ALA A 130 -6.93 -2.82 -4.78
N THR A 131 -6.80 -3.93 -4.06
CA THR A 131 -6.14 -3.99 -2.75
C THR A 131 -5.01 -5.02 -2.74
N LEU A 132 -3.97 -4.71 -1.97
CA LEU A 132 -2.92 -5.66 -1.64
C LEU A 132 -3.32 -6.46 -0.40
N LYS A 133 -3.20 -7.78 -0.47
CA LYS A 133 -3.42 -8.68 0.68
C LYS A 133 -2.12 -8.89 1.46
N ALA A 134 -2.24 -9.37 2.69
CA ALA A 134 -1.10 -9.65 3.57
C ALA A 134 -0.13 -10.72 3.01
N ASP A 135 -0.62 -11.59 2.11
CA ASP A 135 0.21 -12.58 1.41
C ASP A 135 0.92 -12.00 0.17
N GLY A 136 0.75 -10.70 -0.11
CA GLY A 136 1.32 -10.02 -1.27
C GLY A 136 0.57 -10.27 -2.58
N SER A 137 -0.61 -10.89 -2.57
CA SER A 137 -1.50 -11.02 -3.74
C SER A 137 -2.46 -9.84 -3.87
N ILE A 138 -3.05 -9.67 -5.06
CA ILE A 138 -3.96 -8.57 -5.37
C ILE A 138 -5.40 -9.08 -5.48
N MET A 139 -6.34 -8.28 -4.98
CA MET A 139 -7.78 -8.45 -5.24
C MET A 139 -8.34 -7.15 -5.81
N ALA A 140 -9.10 -7.25 -6.89
CA ALA A 140 -9.77 -6.11 -7.50
C ALA A 140 -11.26 -6.37 -7.67
N TRP A 141 -12.07 -5.29 -7.63
CA TRP A 141 -13.51 -5.32 -7.86
C TRP A 141 -13.99 -4.00 -8.44
N GLY A 142 -15.17 -3.99 -9.07
CA GLY A 142 -15.75 -2.83 -9.75
C GLY A 142 -15.84 -3.05 -11.26
N SER A 143 -15.72 -1.98 -12.05
CA SER A 143 -15.82 -2.04 -13.51
C SER A 143 -14.70 -2.89 -14.11
N PRO A 144 -15.01 -3.95 -14.88
CA PRO A 144 -13.99 -4.75 -15.57
C PRO A 144 -13.12 -3.92 -16.53
N TYR A 145 -13.72 -2.92 -17.19
CA TYR A 145 -13.01 -2.01 -18.08
C TYR A 145 -11.95 -1.17 -17.35
N ALA A 146 -12.23 -0.81 -16.09
CA ALA A 146 -11.30 -0.04 -15.26
C ALA A 146 -10.36 -0.91 -14.41
N GLY A 147 -10.23 -2.21 -14.70
CA GLY A 147 -9.37 -3.12 -13.93
C GLY A 147 -10.00 -3.63 -12.63
N GLY A 148 -11.31 -3.50 -12.47
CA GLY A 148 -12.08 -4.18 -11.42
C GLY A 148 -12.20 -5.70 -11.64
N ALA A 149 -11.69 -6.19 -12.77
CA ALA A 149 -11.42 -7.59 -13.04
C ALA A 149 -10.04 -7.72 -13.71
N GLY A 150 -9.49 -8.93 -13.76
CA GLY A 150 -8.20 -9.17 -14.43
C GLY A 150 -6.98 -8.70 -13.64
N ALA A 151 -7.11 -8.51 -12.33
CA ALA A 151 -5.96 -8.32 -11.46
C ALA A 151 -4.95 -9.48 -11.63
N PRO A 152 -3.64 -9.20 -11.58
CA PRO A 152 -2.64 -10.21 -11.86
C PRO A 152 -2.64 -11.31 -10.80
N SER A 153 -2.37 -12.54 -11.25
CA SER A 153 -2.22 -13.68 -10.37
C SER A 153 -0.85 -13.71 -9.69
N GLY A 154 -0.76 -14.44 -8.58
CA GLY A 154 0.47 -14.58 -7.80
C GLY A 154 0.56 -13.62 -6.63
N SER A 155 1.74 -13.62 -6.00
CA SER A 155 2.06 -12.85 -4.80
C SER A 155 3.39 -12.10 -4.95
N GLY A 156 3.82 -11.42 -3.89
CA GLY A 156 5.06 -10.64 -3.86
C GLY A 156 4.91 -9.21 -4.39
N TYR A 157 3.67 -8.75 -4.60
CA TYR A 157 3.38 -7.34 -4.83
C TYR A 157 3.54 -6.57 -3.50
N THR A 158 4.10 -5.37 -3.59
CA THR A 158 4.36 -4.51 -2.43
C THR A 158 3.57 -3.21 -2.51
N GLU A 159 3.27 -2.74 -3.72
CA GLU A 159 2.57 -1.47 -3.95
C GLU A 159 1.65 -1.57 -5.17
N ILE A 160 0.56 -0.80 -5.14
CA ILE A 160 -0.41 -0.65 -6.24
C ILE A 160 -0.57 0.85 -6.51
N TYR A 161 -0.59 1.18 -7.79
CA TYR A 161 -0.76 2.51 -8.34
C TYR A 161 -1.92 2.49 -9.32
N SER A 162 -2.58 3.63 -9.49
CA SER A 162 -3.70 3.77 -10.41
C SER A 162 -3.53 4.97 -11.33
N THR A 163 -4.10 4.85 -12.54
CA THR A 163 -4.56 6.00 -13.33
C THR A 163 -6.07 6.16 -13.11
N GLY A 164 -6.75 6.98 -13.92
CA GLY A 164 -8.20 7.15 -13.86
C GLY A 164 -8.99 5.86 -14.11
N ILE A 165 -8.47 4.94 -14.93
CA ILE A 165 -9.16 3.68 -15.31
C ILE A 165 -8.20 2.49 -15.54
N ALA A 166 -6.98 2.53 -14.99
CA ALA A 166 -6.05 1.41 -15.01
C ALA A 166 -5.27 1.30 -13.70
N PHE A 167 -4.56 0.19 -13.53
CA PHE A 167 -3.69 -0.07 -12.39
C PHE A 167 -2.32 -0.58 -12.85
N ALA A 168 -1.32 -0.31 -12.00
CA ALA A 168 0.01 -0.90 -12.07
C ALA A 168 0.44 -1.34 -10.67
N ALA A 169 1.07 -2.51 -10.55
CA ALA A 169 1.56 -3.03 -9.29
C ALA A 169 3.05 -3.34 -9.36
N LEU A 170 3.75 -2.99 -8.30
CA LEU A 170 5.19 -3.19 -8.13
C LEU A 170 5.44 -4.42 -7.23
N LYS A 171 6.41 -5.25 -7.60
CA LYS A 171 6.87 -6.38 -6.81
C LYS A 171 8.13 -6.06 -6.00
N THR A 172 8.43 -6.90 -5.02
CA THR A 172 9.67 -6.80 -4.21
C THR A 172 10.95 -6.85 -5.05
N ASP A 173 10.94 -7.58 -6.17
CA ASP A 173 12.08 -7.62 -7.10
C ASP A 173 12.18 -6.36 -7.99
N GLY A 174 11.22 -5.45 -7.87
CA GLY A 174 11.11 -4.23 -8.65
C GLY A 174 10.51 -4.43 -10.04
N SER A 175 9.92 -5.58 -10.36
CA SER A 175 9.17 -5.79 -11.59
C SER A 175 7.74 -5.23 -11.49
N ILE A 176 7.15 -4.87 -12.62
CA ILE A 176 5.84 -4.20 -12.69
C ILE A 176 4.86 -5.03 -13.50
N THR A 177 3.61 -5.08 -13.05
CA THR A 177 2.48 -5.62 -13.82
C THR A 177 1.39 -4.57 -13.92
N ALA A 178 0.81 -4.36 -15.10
CA ALA A 178 -0.33 -3.46 -15.30
C ALA A 178 -1.57 -4.22 -15.75
N TRP A 179 -2.75 -3.69 -15.42
CA TRP A 179 -4.05 -4.21 -15.85
C TRP A 179 -5.12 -3.11 -15.88
N GLY A 180 -6.25 -3.38 -16.52
CA GLY A 180 -7.32 -2.40 -16.77
C GLY A 180 -7.32 -1.91 -18.21
N ASN A 181 -7.80 -0.68 -18.46
CA ASN A 181 -7.84 -0.12 -19.81
C ASN A 181 -6.42 0.06 -20.38
N SER A 182 -6.17 -0.49 -21.57
CA SER A 182 -4.87 -0.47 -22.23
C SER A 182 -4.39 0.94 -22.55
N ASP A 183 -5.31 1.81 -22.99
CA ASP A 183 -5.00 3.17 -23.44
C ASP A 183 -4.57 4.04 -22.25
N SER A 184 -5.07 3.74 -21.06
CA SER A 184 -4.73 4.43 -19.81
C SER A 184 -3.58 3.77 -19.03
N GLY A 185 -2.75 2.96 -19.71
CA GLY A 185 -1.57 2.32 -19.12
C GLY A 185 -1.83 0.97 -18.44
N GLY A 186 -3.02 0.39 -18.62
CA GLY A 186 -3.36 -0.97 -18.16
C GLY A 186 -2.67 -2.09 -18.94
N ALA A 187 -1.87 -1.73 -19.95
CA ALA A 187 -0.98 -2.61 -20.69
C ALA A 187 0.32 -1.87 -21.02
N GLY A 188 1.35 -2.59 -21.47
CA GLY A 188 2.60 -1.97 -21.94
C GLY A 188 3.54 -1.49 -20.83
N ALA A 189 3.34 -1.95 -19.58
CA ALA A 189 4.30 -1.71 -18.51
C ALA A 189 5.71 -2.19 -18.92
N PRO A 190 6.77 -1.45 -18.57
CA PRO A 190 8.11 -1.78 -19.03
C PRO A 190 8.59 -3.11 -18.46
N SER A 191 9.22 -3.92 -19.32
CA SER A 191 9.90 -5.14 -18.90
C SER A 191 11.13 -4.82 -18.05
N GLY A 192 11.45 -5.68 -17.09
CA GLY A 192 12.65 -5.55 -16.25
C GLY A 192 12.32 -5.52 -14.77
N SER A 193 13.31 -5.16 -13.98
CA SER A 193 13.27 -5.14 -12.51
C SER A 193 14.09 -3.97 -11.97
N GLY A 194 14.09 -3.77 -10.64
CA GLY A 194 14.79 -2.66 -10.01
C GLY A 194 14.07 -1.30 -10.08
N TYR A 195 12.79 -1.30 -10.45
CA TYR A 195 11.94 -0.13 -10.32
C TYR A 195 11.53 0.05 -8.85
N THR A 196 11.53 1.29 -8.37
CA THR A 196 11.29 1.57 -6.93
C THR A 196 10.06 2.43 -6.68
N LYS A 197 9.59 3.19 -7.68
CA LYS A 197 8.41 4.04 -7.57
C LYS A 197 7.78 4.28 -8.94
N ILE A 198 6.45 4.26 -8.97
CA ILE A 198 5.65 4.63 -10.14
C ILE A 198 5.01 6.00 -9.86
N TYR A 199 4.89 6.80 -10.91
CA TYR A 199 4.20 8.08 -10.93
C TYR A 199 3.06 7.99 -11.95
N SER A 200 1.96 8.68 -11.71
CA SER A 200 0.77 8.61 -12.56
C SER A 200 0.24 10.00 -12.92
N THR A 201 -0.29 10.10 -14.14
CA THR A 201 -1.32 11.08 -14.52
C THR A 201 -2.69 10.38 -14.51
N VAL A 202 -3.72 11.03 -15.04
CA VAL A 202 -5.05 10.42 -15.20
C VAL A 202 -5.06 9.29 -16.25
N GLN A 203 -4.12 9.25 -17.21
CA GLN A 203 -4.10 8.22 -18.26
C GLN A 203 -2.72 7.65 -18.59
N ALA A 204 -1.67 8.05 -17.88
CA ALA A 204 -0.33 7.52 -18.12
C ALA A 204 0.42 7.26 -16.81
N PHE A 205 1.45 6.43 -16.92
CA PHE A 205 2.40 6.16 -15.86
C PHE A 205 3.82 6.54 -16.29
N ALA A 206 4.66 6.86 -15.31
CA ALA A 206 6.09 7.10 -15.48
C ALA A 206 6.87 6.46 -14.33
N ILE A 207 8.08 5.99 -14.60
CA ILE A 207 9.00 5.42 -13.61
C ILE A 207 10.31 6.19 -13.65
N LEU A 208 10.84 6.47 -12.46
CA LEU A 208 12.21 6.89 -12.27
C LEU A 208 13.07 5.66 -11.89
N LYS A 209 14.06 5.35 -12.72
CA LYS A 209 15.00 4.24 -12.48
C LYS A 209 16.12 4.66 -11.54
N THR A 210 16.82 3.68 -10.97
CA THR A 210 17.95 3.90 -10.05
C THR A 210 19.14 4.61 -10.71
N ASP A 211 19.30 4.48 -12.02
CA ASP A 211 20.28 5.22 -12.81
C ASP A 211 19.87 6.68 -13.10
N GLY A 212 18.67 7.09 -12.66
CA GLY A 212 18.10 8.41 -12.87
C GLY A 212 17.50 8.63 -14.25
N SER A 213 17.30 7.57 -15.06
CA SER A 213 16.56 7.63 -16.33
C SER A 213 15.06 7.44 -16.12
N ILE A 214 14.25 7.89 -17.08
CA ILE A 214 12.78 7.85 -17.01
C ILE A 214 12.22 6.97 -18.14
N THR A 215 11.16 6.23 -17.83
CA THR A 215 10.35 5.53 -18.83
C THR A 215 8.88 5.76 -18.52
N ALA A 216 8.07 5.99 -19.55
CA ALA A 216 6.63 6.22 -19.43
C ALA A 216 5.85 5.28 -20.36
N TRP A 217 4.59 5.02 -20.01
CA TRP A 217 3.64 4.25 -20.81
C TRP A 217 2.20 4.66 -20.51
N GLY A 218 1.27 4.25 -21.38
CA GLY A 218 -0.12 4.68 -21.37
C GLY A 218 -0.40 5.71 -22.46
N ASP A 219 -1.36 6.59 -22.23
CA ASP A 219 -1.84 7.53 -23.23
C ASP A 219 -0.74 8.55 -23.61
N PRO A 220 -0.36 8.66 -24.90
CA PRO A 220 0.71 9.56 -25.34
C PRO A 220 0.46 11.04 -25.01
N ASP A 221 -0.79 11.49 -25.15
CA ASP A 221 -1.18 12.89 -24.93
C ASP A 221 -1.18 13.25 -23.43
N SER A 222 -1.30 12.24 -22.56
CA SER A 222 -1.20 12.36 -21.11
C SER A 222 0.19 12.05 -20.55
N GLY A 223 1.22 11.99 -21.41
CA GLY A 223 2.61 11.77 -21.02
C GLY A 223 3.06 10.31 -20.95
N GLY A 224 2.27 9.39 -21.52
CA GLY A 224 2.62 7.98 -21.70
C GLY A 224 3.69 7.76 -22.78
N ALA A 225 4.00 8.80 -23.55
CA ALA A 225 5.13 8.86 -24.48
C ALA A 225 5.91 10.17 -24.29
N GLY A 226 7.08 10.27 -24.94
CA GLY A 226 7.88 11.49 -24.91
C GLY A 226 8.61 11.77 -23.59
N ALA A 227 8.74 10.76 -22.72
CA ALA A 227 9.59 10.84 -21.54
C ALA A 227 11.02 11.28 -21.93
N PRO A 228 11.67 12.13 -21.12
CA PRO A 228 12.93 12.73 -21.52
C PRO A 228 14.06 11.70 -21.59
N SER A 229 14.95 11.88 -22.56
CA SER A 229 16.16 11.08 -22.68
C SER A 229 17.21 11.49 -21.65
N GLY A 230 18.17 10.58 -21.40
CA GLY A 230 19.27 10.77 -20.47
C GLY A 230 18.95 10.33 -19.05
N SER A 231 19.84 10.71 -18.13
CA SER A 231 19.82 10.31 -16.72
C SER A 231 20.03 11.50 -15.78
N GLY A 232 20.12 11.23 -14.47
CA GLY A 232 20.33 12.24 -13.44
C GLY A 232 19.07 12.93 -12.93
N TYR A 233 17.88 12.43 -13.32
CA TYR A 233 16.63 12.82 -12.69
C TYR A 233 16.56 12.19 -11.29
N THR A 234 16.02 12.95 -10.35
CA THR A 234 15.90 12.55 -8.94
C THR A 234 14.46 12.46 -8.48
N LYS A 235 13.53 13.12 -9.21
CA LYS A 235 12.12 13.12 -8.86
C LYS A 235 11.23 13.45 -10.06
N ILE A 236 10.05 12.84 -10.10
CA ILE A 236 8.98 13.13 -11.05
C ILE A 236 7.81 13.77 -10.29
N TYR A 237 7.12 14.67 -10.96
CA TYR A 237 5.92 15.37 -10.53
C TYR A 237 4.88 15.23 -11.64
N SER A 238 3.59 15.26 -11.31
CA SER A 238 2.52 15.24 -12.31
C SER A 238 1.42 16.26 -12.05
N THR A 239 0.84 16.75 -13.14
CA THR A 239 -0.51 17.34 -13.18
C THR A 239 -1.53 16.24 -13.54
N GLY A 240 -2.74 16.63 -13.94
CA GLY A 240 -3.75 15.68 -14.40
C GLY A 240 -3.34 14.91 -15.66
N ILE A 241 -2.59 15.53 -16.57
CA ILE A 241 -2.26 14.95 -17.89
C ILE A 241 -0.84 15.34 -18.39
N ALA A 242 0.04 15.79 -17.50
CA ALA A 242 1.44 16.05 -17.82
C ALA A 242 2.38 15.69 -16.66
N PHE A 243 3.66 15.55 -16.98
CA PHE A 243 4.72 15.27 -16.02
C PHE A 243 5.82 16.34 -16.09
N ALA A 244 6.51 16.53 -14.97
CA ALA A 244 7.76 17.28 -14.87
C ALA A 244 8.78 16.50 -14.03
N ALA A 245 10.04 16.47 -14.45
CA ALA A 245 11.12 15.80 -13.75
C ALA A 245 12.23 16.77 -13.38
N LEU A 246 12.73 16.64 -12.15
CA LEU A 246 13.79 17.44 -11.56
C LEU A 246 15.10 16.65 -11.57
N LYS A 247 16.20 17.28 -11.98
CA LYS A 247 17.56 16.74 -11.89
C LYS A 247 18.29 17.18 -10.61
N THR A 248 19.40 16.51 -10.30
CA THR A 248 20.27 16.85 -9.16
C THR A 248 20.81 18.28 -9.21
N ASP A 249 21.08 18.81 -10.42
CA ASP A 249 21.52 20.20 -10.60
C ASP A 249 20.36 21.21 -10.47
N GLY A 250 19.14 20.73 -10.33
CA GLY A 250 17.93 21.53 -10.24
C GLY A 250 17.40 21.99 -11.60
N SER A 251 17.83 21.42 -12.72
CA SER A 251 17.17 21.62 -14.01
C SER A 251 15.89 20.79 -14.13
N ILE A 252 14.93 21.27 -14.93
CA ILE A 252 13.59 20.69 -15.05
C ILE A 252 13.30 20.36 -16.51
N THR A 253 12.73 19.17 -16.73
CA THR A 253 12.16 18.78 -18.03
C THR A 253 10.69 18.44 -17.84
N ALA A 254 9.82 18.86 -18.76
CA ALA A 254 8.40 18.51 -18.76
C ALA A 254 8.02 17.75 -20.03
N TRP A 255 6.99 16.90 -19.94
CA TRP A 255 6.39 16.18 -21.07
C TRP A 255 4.91 15.85 -20.82
N GLY A 256 4.20 15.42 -21.87
CA GLY A 256 2.74 15.23 -21.87
C GLY A 256 2.00 16.44 -22.44
N SER A 257 0.74 16.63 -22.05
CA SER A 257 -0.11 17.68 -22.62
C SER A 257 0.47 19.08 -22.43
N SER A 258 0.60 19.84 -23.53
CA SER A 258 1.05 21.24 -23.50
C SER A 258 0.15 22.12 -22.63
N ASP A 259 -1.14 21.85 -22.65
CA ASP A 259 -2.16 22.65 -21.95
C ASP A 259 -2.07 22.46 -20.43
N ALA A 260 -1.48 21.35 -19.97
CA ALA A 260 -1.29 21.03 -18.56
C ALA A 260 0.15 21.20 -18.06
N GLY A 261 0.99 21.96 -18.78
CA GLY A 261 2.38 22.20 -18.41
C GLY A 261 3.36 21.10 -18.83
N GLY A 262 2.97 20.22 -19.76
CA GLY A 262 3.87 19.27 -20.41
C GLY A 262 4.90 19.92 -21.33
N THR A 263 4.77 21.23 -21.56
CA THR A 263 5.76 22.07 -22.23
C THR A 263 5.96 23.36 -21.43
N GLY A 264 7.02 24.12 -21.74
CA GLY A 264 7.25 25.43 -21.11
C GLY A 264 7.87 25.36 -19.70
N ALA A 265 8.44 24.22 -19.31
CA ALA A 265 9.25 24.13 -18.09
C ALA A 265 10.39 25.19 -18.12
N PRO A 266 10.71 25.78 -16.96
CA PRO A 266 11.65 26.88 -16.91
C PRO A 266 13.07 26.45 -17.29
N SER A 267 13.77 27.34 -18.00
CA SER A 267 15.17 27.14 -18.31
C SER A 267 16.09 27.38 -17.10
N GLY A 268 17.30 26.82 -17.18
CA GLY A 268 18.32 26.94 -16.15
C GLY A 268 18.24 25.85 -15.07
N SER A 269 18.97 26.08 -13.98
CA SER A 269 19.17 25.11 -12.90
C SER A 269 18.96 25.76 -11.53
N GLY A 270 19.14 24.98 -10.45
CA GLY A 270 19.01 25.44 -9.06
C GLY A 270 17.58 25.46 -8.52
N TYR A 271 16.60 24.89 -9.23
CA TYR A 271 15.30 24.60 -8.64
C TYR A 271 15.44 23.44 -7.65
N THR A 272 14.80 23.55 -6.49
CA THR A 272 14.91 22.56 -5.42
C THR A 272 13.63 21.75 -5.27
N LYS A 273 12.49 22.28 -5.72
CA LYS A 273 11.20 21.62 -5.61
C LYS A 273 10.23 22.10 -6.67
N ILE A 274 9.36 21.18 -7.09
CA ILE A 274 8.21 21.46 -7.97
C ILE A 274 6.94 21.18 -7.16
N TYR A 275 5.90 21.93 -7.48
CA TYR A 275 4.55 21.82 -7.00
C TYR A 275 3.63 21.75 -8.22
N SER A 276 2.49 21.08 -8.10
CA SER A 276 1.54 20.95 -9.19
C SER A 276 0.11 21.18 -8.74
N THR A 277 -0.70 21.65 -9.69
CA THR A 277 -2.16 21.62 -9.65
C THR A 277 -2.65 20.59 -10.66
N VAL A 278 -3.95 20.56 -10.93
CA VAL A 278 -4.50 19.69 -11.99
C VAL A 278 -3.99 20.06 -13.40
N GLY A 279 -3.59 21.32 -13.64
CA GLY A 279 -3.24 21.83 -14.97
C GLY A 279 -1.96 22.65 -15.04
N ALA A 280 -1.26 22.88 -13.93
CA ALA A 280 -0.07 23.72 -13.92
C ALA A 280 0.99 23.22 -12.93
N PHE A 281 2.21 23.70 -13.12
CA PHE A 281 3.33 23.48 -12.21
C PHE A 281 3.88 24.81 -11.70
N ALA A 282 4.47 24.79 -10.50
CA ALA A 282 5.29 25.86 -9.96
C ALA A 282 6.58 25.29 -9.39
N ALA A 283 7.72 25.86 -9.76
CA ALA A 283 9.04 25.46 -9.26
C ALA A 283 9.66 26.57 -8.42
N VAL A 284 10.34 26.19 -7.35
CA VAL A 284 11.01 27.12 -6.42
C VAL A 284 12.51 26.86 -6.39
N LYS A 285 13.29 27.94 -6.35
CA LYS A 285 14.74 27.90 -6.13
C LYS A 285 15.08 28.08 -4.65
N ALA A 286 16.30 27.73 -4.26
CA ALA A 286 16.78 27.89 -2.88
C ALA A 286 16.71 29.35 -2.37
N ASN A 287 16.80 30.34 -3.26
CA ASN A 287 16.66 31.75 -2.94
C ASN A 287 15.20 32.25 -2.84
N GLY A 288 14.21 31.34 -2.95
CA GLY A 288 12.79 31.67 -2.88
C GLY A 288 12.17 32.14 -4.20
N SER A 289 12.93 32.26 -5.29
CA SER A 289 12.38 32.60 -6.61
C SER A 289 11.43 31.50 -7.08
N ILE A 290 10.25 31.90 -7.56
CA ILE A 290 9.21 31.00 -8.07
C ILE A 290 9.03 31.23 -9.56
N THR A 291 8.88 30.14 -10.31
CA THR A 291 8.44 30.16 -11.71
C THR A 291 7.29 29.19 -11.88
N ALA A 292 6.19 29.62 -12.47
CA ALA A 292 5.05 28.77 -12.80
C ALA A 292 4.86 28.63 -14.32
N TRP A 293 4.31 27.50 -14.75
CA TRP A 293 4.01 27.19 -16.15
C TRP A 293 2.83 26.21 -16.27
N GLY A 294 2.23 26.11 -17.45
CA GLY A 294 1.02 25.31 -17.72
C GLY A 294 -0.21 26.18 -17.89
N ASP A 295 -1.39 25.63 -17.62
CA ASP A 295 -2.67 26.33 -17.81
C ASP A 295 -2.75 27.60 -16.93
N PRO A 296 -2.90 28.80 -17.52
CA PRO A 296 -3.10 30.05 -16.78
C PRO A 296 -4.26 30.00 -15.79
N GLY A 297 -5.37 29.35 -16.14
CA GLY A 297 -6.56 29.21 -15.29
C GLY A 297 -6.35 28.29 -14.09
N SER A 298 -5.32 27.44 -14.15
CA SER A 298 -4.95 26.48 -13.10
C SER A 298 -3.69 26.88 -12.33
N GLY A 299 -3.24 28.13 -12.45
CA GLY A 299 -2.06 28.66 -11.74
C GLY A 299 -0.76 28.63 -12.52
N GLY A 300 -0.81 28.45 -13.85
CA GLY A 300 0.37 28.42 -14.73
C GLY A 300 1.02 29.78 -15.00
N LEU A 301 0.52 30.85 -14.40
CA LEU A 301 1.13 32.18 -14.49
C LEU A 301 2.02 32.44 -13.29
N THR A 302 3.26 32.85 -13.54
CA THR A 302 4.17 33.28 -12.46
C THR A 302 3.62 34.58 -11.85
N PRO A 303 3.43 34.66 -10.51
CA PRO A 303 2.99 35.89 -9.87
C PRO A 303 3.99 37.01 -10.14
N THR A 304 3.50 38.13 -10.65
CA THR A 304 4.25 39.39 -10.62
C THR A 304 4.09 40.00 -9.24
N SER A 305 5.16 40.55 -8.68
CA SER A 305 5.09 41.35 -7.45
C SER A 305 4.28 42.60 -7.75
N ASP A 306 3.05 42.67 -7.24
CA ASP A 306 2.34 43.93 -7.00
C ASP A 306 2.68 44.47 -5.60
#